data_AF-A0AA95KT09-F1
#
_entry.id   AF-A0AA95KT09-F1
#
_cell.length_a   1.000
_cell.length_b   1.000
_cell.length_c   1.000
_cell.angle_alpha   90.00
_cell.angle_beta   90.00
_cell.angle_gamma   90.00
#
_symmetry.space_group_name_H-M   'P 1'
#
loop_
_entity.id
_entity.type
_entity.pdbx_description
1 polymer ?
#
loop_
_entity_poly.entity_id
_entity_poly.type
_entity_poly.pdbx_seq_one_letter_code
_entity_poly.pdbx_strand_id
1 'polypeptide(L)'
;MNPTHTLPRAFYGSIILTSLLYLFITVTVISVEPLQHIADIKETVLAEAARPLLGDTGYRLIAIAAMFSTLAAITVTLYGINRLGHELARERELPAFMLATSGWKPLLLRLLLFSSVAIVLANTLDINTTAILASGLFLLVFGVVNAAALELAEPIGANRWLPLLGALSAFFALTALLLFAMHSLPNAALVLLDTLLAALMYRTLYRIYASKTSR
;
A
#
# COMPACT_ATOMS: atom_id res chain seq x y z
N MET A 1 0.99 19.96 -18.00
CA MET A 1 0.78 18.52 -18.29
C MET A 1 -0.69 18.28 -18.53
N ASN A 2 -1.07 17.53 -19.57
CA ASN A 2 -2.47 17.21 -19.87
C ASN A 2 -2.84 15.86 -19.19
N PRO A 3 -3.54 15.87 -18.05
CA PRO A 3 -3.69 14.70 -17.18
C PRO A 3 -4.37 13.52 -17.88
N THR A 4 -5.28 13.79 -18.82
CA THR A 4 -6.05 12.79 -19.54
C THR A 4 -5.18 11.84 -20.37
N HIS A 5 -4.01 12.28 -20.82
CA HIS A 5 -3.08 11.45 -21.59
C HIS A 5 -1.82 11.09 -20.83
N THR A 6 -1.32 11.98 -19.96
CA THR A 6 -0.09 11.70 -19.21
C THR A 6 -0.31 10.69 -18.10
N LEU A 7 -1.49 10.70 -17.47
CA LEU A 7 -1.78 9.84 -16.33
C LEU A 7 -1.89 8.36 -16.73
N PRO A 8 -2.67 7.97 -17.76
CA PRO A 8 -2.74 6.56 -18.17
C PRO A 8 -1.39 6.03 -18.65
N ARG A 9 -0.66 6.82 -19.45
CA ARG A 9 0.68 6.44 -19.96
C ARG A 9 1.68 6.22 -18.83
N ALA A 10 1.66 7.09 -17.81
CA ALA A 10 2.53 6.95 -16.66
C ALA A 10 2.19 5.67 -15.84
N PHE A 11 0.92 5.39 -15.61
CA PHE A 11 0.49 4.18 -14.89
C PHE A 11 0.86 2.90 -15.64
N TYR A 12 0.47 2.76 -16.90
CA TYR A 12 0.78 1.56 -17.69
C TYR A 12 2.29 1.39 -17.88
N GLY A 13 3.01 2.48 -18.17
CA GLY A 13 4.47 2.44 -18.30
C GLY A 13 5.15 1.98 -17.01
N SER A 14 4.72 2.50 -15.86
CA SER A 14 5.26 2.11 -14.55
C SER A 14 5.00 0.63 -14.25
N ILE A 15 3.78 0.14 -14.46
CA ILE A 15 3.42 -1.26 -14.18
C ILE A 15 4.24 -2.23 -15.04
N ILE A 16 4.32 -1.98 -16.34
CA ILE A 16 5.06 -2.86 -17.26
C ILE A 16 6.55 -2.85 -16.91
N LEU A 17 7.14 -1.66 -16.72
CA LEU A 17 8.55 -1.53 -16.38
C LEU A 17 8.90 -2.23 -15.06
N THR A 18 8.12 -1.98 -14.00
CA THR A 18 8.36 -2.60 -12.69
C THR A 18 8.16 -4.11 -12.72
N SER A 19 7.16 -4.60 -13.46
CA SER A 19 6.94 -6.05 -13.62
C SER A 19 8.11 -6.73 -14.31
N LEU A 20 8.62 -6.16 -15.41
CA LEU A 20 9.79 -6.69 -16.12
C LEU A 20 11.04 -6.66 -15.23
N LEU A 21 11.23 -5.57 -14.48
CA LEU A 21 12.35 -5.44 -13.55
C LEU A 21 12.30 -6.52 -12.46
N TYR A 22 11.13 -6.77 -11.87
CA TYR A 22 10.96 -7.82 -10.86
C TYR A 22 11.23 -9.21 -11.40
N LEU A 23 10.78 -9.52 -12.63
CA LEU A 23 11.09 -10.79 -13.28
C LEU A 23 12.60 -10.95 -13.49
N PHE A 24 13.26 -9.90 -14.01
CA PHE A 24 14.70 -9.92 -14.25
C PHE A 24 15.51 -10.12 -12.97
N ILE A 25 15.15 -9.39 -11.90
CA ILE A 25 15.76 -9.54 -10.58
C ILE A 25 15.56 -10.97 -10.06
N THR A 26 14.34 -11.49 -10.12
CA THR A 26 14.02 -12.84 -9.61
C THR A 26 14.84 -13.91 -10.30
N VAL A 27 14.90 -13.88 -11.64
CA VAL A 27 15.72 -14.82 -12.43
C VAL A 27 17.20 -14.70 -12.06
N THR A 28 17.70 -13.48 -11.92
CA THR A 28 19.11 -13.23 -11.58
C THR A 28 19.45 -13.80 -10.19
N VAL A 29 18.62 -13.52 -9.18
CA VAL A 29 18.84 -13.99 -7.82
C VAL A 29 18.81 -15.52 -7.74
N ILE A 30 17.79 -16.15 -8.34
CA ILE A 30 17.65 -17.62 -8.33
C ILE A 30 18.80 -18.31 -9.10
N SER A 31 19.40 -17.62 -10.08
CA SER A 31 20.54 -18.16 -10.84
C SER A 31 21.87 -18.10 -10.09
N VAL A 32 21.99 -17.19 -9.12
CA VAL A 32 23.25 -16.91 -8.41
C VAL A 32 23.25 -17.53 -7.01
N GLU A 33 22.08 -17.61 -6.35
CA GLU A 33 21.97 -18.09 -4.97
C GLU A 33 21.09 -19.36 -4.84
N PRO A 34 21.50 -20.37 -4.07
CA PRO A 34 20.68 -21.54 -3.79
C PRO A 34 19.37 -21.17 -3.07
N LEU A 35 18.26 -21.83 -3.43
CA LEU A 35 16.93 -21.58 -2.84
C LEU A 35 16.91 -21.67 -1.30
N GLN A 36 17.70 -22.56 -0.73
CA GLN A 36 17.82 -22.72 0.72
C GLN A 36 18.46 -21.48 1.35
N HIS A 37 19.52 -20.94 0.73
CA HIS A 37 20.20 -19.76 1.23
C HIS A 37 19.30 -18.52 1.14
N ILE A 38 18.57 -18.35 0.04
CA ILE A 38 17.59 -17.26 -0.15
C ILE A 38 16.57 -17.19 1.01
N ALA A 39 16.17 -18.35 1.55
CA ALA A 39 15.23 -18.41 2.67
C ALA A 39 15.84 -17.96 4.01
N ASP A 40 17.16 -18.04 4.17
CA ASP A 40 17.86 -17.62 5.39
C ASP A 40 18.15 -16.11 5.38
N ILE A 41 18.50 -15.55 4.22
CA ILE A 41 18.93 -14.15 4.07
C ILE A 41 17.85 -13.23 3.48
N LYS A 42 16.56 -13.53 3.69
CA LYS A 42 15.41 -12.88 3.01
C LYS A 42 15.50 -11.35 2.88
N GLU A 43 15.94 -10.67 3.93
CA GLU A 43 16.03 -9.20 3.99
C GLU A 43 17.20 -8.64 3.16
N THR A 44 18.28 -9.41 2.99
CA THR A 44 19.52 -8.99 2.32
C THR A 44 19.80 -9.76 1.03
N VAL A 45 18.88 -10.63 0.59
CA VAL A 45 18.98 -11.47 -0.63
C VAL A 45 19.54 -10.69 -1.82
N LEU A 46 19.03 -9.49 -2.07
CA LEU A 46 19.41 -8.72 -3.24
C LEU A 46 20.86 -8.21 -3.17
N ALA A 47 21.30 -7.82 -1.98
CA ALA A 47 22.66 -7.35 -1.75
C ALA A 47 23.64 -8.53 -1.78
N GLU A 48 23.26 -9.67 -1.21
CA GLU A 48 24.09 -10.88 -1.19
C GLU A 48 24.26 -11.45 -2.61
N ALA A 49 23.18 -11.48 -3.41
CA ALA A 49 23.22 -11.92 -4.80
C ALA A 49 24.13 -11.05 -5.70
N ALA A 50 24.54 -9.86 -5.25
CA ALA A 50 25.51 -9.03 -5.96
C ALA A 50 26.97 -9.36 -5.63
N ARG A 51 27.26 -10.10 -4.56
CA ARG A 51 28.64 -10.47 -4.22
C ARG A 51 29.31 -11.31 -5.30
N PRO A 52 28.66 -12.32 -5.90
CA PRO A 52 29.33 -13.13 -6.93
C PRO A 52 29.62 -12.36 -8.22
N LEU A 53 28.88 -11.28 -8.48
CA LEU A 53 29.00 -10.47 -9.70
C LEU A 53 29.95 -9.27 -9.52
N LEU A 54 29.93 -8.63 -8.36
CA LEU A 54 30.55 -7.32 -8.11
C LEU A 54 31.41 -7.28 -6.83
N GLY A 55 31.57 -8.41 -6.14
CA GLY A 55 32.28 -8.52 -4.86
C GLY A 55 31.61 -7.75 -3.72
N ASP A 56 32.37 -7.54 -2.64
CA ASP A 56 31.89 -6.80 -1.46
C ASP A 56 31.55 -5.33 -1.75
N THR A 57 32.17 -4.74 -2.78
CA THR A 57 31.83 -3.39 -3.24
C THR A 57 30.41 -3.34 -3.79
N GLY A 58 30.00 -4.35 -4.56
CA GLY A 58 28.63 -4.47 -5.08
C GLY A 58 27.60 -4.63 -3.97
N TYR A 59 27.87 -5.49 -2.99
CA TYR A 59 27.02 -5.66 -1.81
C TYR A 59 26.75 -4.32 -1.11
N ARG A 60 27.81 -3.55 -0.81
CA ARG A 60 27.68 -2.25 -0.12
C ARG A 60 26.91 -1.23 -0.95
N LEU A 61 27.16 -1.18 -2.26
CA LEU A 61 26.49 -0.24 -3.15
C LEU A 61 25.00 -0.53 -3.24
N ILE A 62 24.60 -1.81 -3.38
CA ILE A 62 23.18 -2.20 -3.37
C ILE A 62 22.54 -1.93 -2.01
N ALA A 63 23.20 -2.25 -0.91
CA ALA A 63 22.67 -1.98 0.42
C ALA A 63 22.40 -0.48 0.63
N ILE A 64 23.35 0.39 0.26
CA ILE A 64 23.17 1.85 0.34
C ILE A 64 22.04 2.31 -0.59
N ALA A 65 22.00 1.83 -1.83
CA ALA A 65 20.95 2.17 -2.78
C ALA A 65 19.55 1.77 -2.26
N ALA A 66 19.43 0.57 -1.66
CA ALA A 66 18.20 0.10 -1.05
C ALA A 66 17.75 0.99 0.12
N MET A 67 18.68 1.42 0.98
CA MET A 67 18.37 2.34 2.09
C MET A 67 17.85 3.69 1.59
N PHE A 68 18.51 4.29 0.59
CA PHE A 68 18.05 5.56 0.00
C PHE A 68 16.71 5.41 -0.74
N SER A 69 16.50 4.28 -1.42
CA SER A 69 15.24 3.97 -2.09
C SER A 69 14.08 3.86 -1.09
N THR A 70 14.26 3.12 0.00
CA THR A 70 13.27 2.99 1.07
C THR A 70 12.99 4.34 1.74
N LEU A 71 14.03 5.15 2.00
CA LEU A 71 13.85 6.48 2.59
C LEU A 71 13.02 7.41 1.69
N ALA A 72 13.30 7.39 0.38
CA ALA A 72 12.52 8.14 -0.60
C ALA A 72 11.06 7.67 -0.65
N ALA A 73 10.82 6.35 -0.68
CA ALA A 73 9.49 5.76 -0.71
C ALA A 73 8.66 6.08 0.53
N ILE A 74 9.27 6.00 1.73
CA ILE A 74 8.61 6.35 3.00
C ILE A 74 8.26 7.84 3.00
N THR A 75 9.18 8.71 2.59
CA THR A 75 8.95 10.15 2.57
C THR A 75 7.80 10.54 1.64
N VAL A 76 7.75 9.97 0.43
CA VAL A 76 6.65 10.18 -0.54
C VAL A 76 5.31 9.71 0.04
N THR A 77 5.30 8.53 0.65
CA THR A 77 4.10 7.95 1.27
C THR A 77 3.59 8.82 2.43
N LEU A 78 4.48 9.27 3.33
CA LEU A 78 4.12 10.13 4.46
C LEU A 78 3.51 11.46 4.02
N TYR A 79 4.10 12.11 3.01
CA TYR A 79 3.50 13.33 2.45
C TYR A 79 2.16 13.07 1.78
N GLY A 80 2.01 11.93 1.08
CA GLY A 80 0.76 11.49 0.48
C GLY A 80 -0.36 11.32 1.51
N ILE A 81 -0.11 10.54 2.57
CA ILE A 81 -1.08 10.29 3.65
C ILE A 81 -1.43 11.58 4.39
N ASN A 82 -0.46 12.46 4.63
CA ASN A 82 -0.71 13.74 5.28
C ASN A 82 -1.63 14.64 4.44
N ARG A 83 -1.42 14.69 3.12
CA ARG A 83 -2.30 15.42 2.20
C ARG A 83 -3.69 14.81 2.16
N LEU A 84 -3.80 13.49 2.08
CA LEU A 84 -5.09 12.78 2.11
C LEU A 84 -5.84 13.02 3.43
N GLY A 85 -5.15 12.94 4.57
CA GLY A 85 -5.75 13.22 5.88
C GLY A 85 -6.24 14.67 6.01
N HIS A 86 -5.53 15.63 5.42
CA HIS A 86 -5.99 17.01 5.38
C HIS A 86 -7.26 17.17 4.53
N GLU A 87 -7.32 16.51 3.36
CA GLU A 87 -8.48 16.56 2.46
C GLU A 87 -9.71 15.91 3.10
N LEU A 88 -9.55 14.72 3.70
CA LEU A 88 -10.61 14.04 4.45
C LEU A 88 -11.10 14.85 5.66
N ALA A 89 -10.20 15.55 6.35
CA ALA A 89 -10.61 16.47 7.42
C ALA A 89 -11.43 17.64 6.85
N ARG A 90 -11.05 18.18 5.68
CA ARG A 90 -11.78 19.27 5.01
C ARG A 90 -13.19 18.85 4.61
N GLU A 91 -13.37 17.62 4.15
CA GLU A 91 -14.67 17.04 3.83
C GLU A 91 -15.52 16.70 5.07
N ARG A 92 -15.01 16.98 6.28
CA ARG A 92 -15.59 16.53 7.55
C ARG A 92 -15.81 15.02 7.49
N GLU A 93 -14.76 14.26 7.22
CA GLU A 93 -14.69 12.80 7.43
C GLU A 93 -13.64 12.40 8.48
N LEU A 94 -12.88 13.37 8.99
CA LEU A 94 -11.90 13.22 10.08
C LEU A 94 -12.08 14.32 11.15
N PRO A 95 -11.57 14.14 12.37
CA PRO A 95 -11.71 15.11 13.45
C PRO A 95 -11.16 16.50 13.09
N ALA A 96 -11.84 17.56 13.55
CA ALA A 96 -11.52 18.95 13.22
C ALA A 96 -10.10 19.40 13.63
N PHE A 97 -9.42 18.70 14.55
CA PHE A 97 -8.03 19.00 14.88
C PHE A 97 -7.06 18.74 13.72
N MET A 98 -7.41 17.86 12.77
CA MET A 98 -6.62 17.60 11.55
C MET A 98 -6.83 18.68 10.47
N LEU A 99 -7.89 19.46 10.61
CA LEU A 99 -8.32 20.56 9.74
C LEU A 99 -7.50 21.85 9.95
N ALA A 100 -6.65 21.91 10.99
CA ALA A 100 -5.83 23.09 11.28
C ALA A 100 -5.05 23.53 10.03
N THR A 101 -5.47 24.68 9.50
CA THR A 101 -5.11 25.24 8.20
C THR A 101 -3.94 26.19 8.36
N SER A 102 -3.00 26.07 7.42
CA SER A 102 -1.93 27.04 7.14
C SER A 102 -0.81 27.17 8.18
N GLY A 103 0.32 26.51 7.91
CA GLY A 103 1.57 26.66 8.63
C GLY A 103 2.42 25.40 8.62
N TRP A 104 3.72 25.53 8.88
CA TRP A 104 4.64 24.39 9.01
C TRP A 104 4.31 23.52 10.25
N LYS A 105 3.74 24.12 11.30
CA LYS A 105 3.47 23.45 12.59
C LYS A 105 2.34 22.39 12.49
N PRO A 106 1.15 22.67 11.90
CA PRO A 106 0.12 21.64 11.72
C PRO A 106 0.55 20.49 10.80
N LEU A 107 1.39 20.78 9.79
CA LEU A 107 1.96 19.77 8.89
C LEU A 107 2.86 18.80 9.66
N LEU A 108 3.77 19.33 10.47
CA LEU A 108 4.68 18.56 11.33
C LEU A 108 3.92 17.69 12.32
N LEU A 109 2.86 18.21 12.94
CA LEU A 109 2.05 17.44 13.89
C LEU A 109 1.41 16.21 13.23
N ARG A 110 0.83 16.38 12.04
CA ARG A 110 0.23 15.26 11.28
C ARG A 110 1.28 14.24 10.84
N LEU A 111 2.43 14.69 10.34
CA LEU A 111 3.55 13.81 10.00
C LEU A 111 4.00 13.02 11.23
N LEU A 112 4.19 13.68 12.37
CA LEU A 112 4.64 13.04 13.59
C LEU A 112 3.63 12.00 14.10
N LEU A 113 2.33 12.29 13.97
CA LEU A 113 1.26 11.35 14.34
C LEU A 113 1.21 10.14 13.41
N PHE A 114 1.27 10.31 12.09
CA PHE A 114 1.28 9.16 11.16
C PHE A 114 2.56 8.34 11.29
N SER A 115 3.71 9.00 11.45
CA SER A 115 4.99 8.33 11.68
C SER A 115 5.03 7.58 13.01
N SER A 116 4.47 8.13 14.09
CA SER A 116 4.44 7.42 15.38
C SER A 116 3.58 6.15 15.31
N VAL A 117 2.42 6.21 14.65
CA VAL A 117 1.59 5.03 14.40
C VAL A 117 2.34 4.01 13.54
N ALA A 118 3.01 4.45 12.46
CA ALA A 118 3.80 3.57 11.61
C ALA A 118 4.93 2.88 12.38
N ILE A 119 5.64 3.60 13.26
CA ILE A 119 6.71 3.04 14.11
C ILE A 119 6.13 2.02 15.09
N VAL A 120 5.02 2.32 15.74
CA VAL A 120 4.37 1.37 16.66
C VAL A 120 4.01 0.09 15.91
N LEU A 121 3.32 0.21 14.76
CA LEU A 121 2.95 -0.95 13.94
C LEU A 121 4.18 -1.75 13.50
N ALA A 122 5.23 -1.09 13.01
CA ALA A 122 6.46 -1.74 12.56
C ALA A 122 7.24 -2.46 13.67
N ASN A 123 7.07 -2.05 14.93
CA ASN A 123 7.69 -2.74 16.08
C ASN A 123 6.80 -3.85 16.66
N THR A 124 5.48 -3.77 16.47
CA THR A 124 4.53 -4.75 17.02
C THR A 124 4.18 -5.88 16.05
N LEU A 125 4.28 -5.65 14.74
CA LEU A 125 3.85 -6.58 13.71
C LEU A 125 5.04 -7.12 12.94
N ASP A 126 5.10 -8.44 12.78
CA ASP A 126 6.08 -9.09 11.93
C ASP A 126 5.91 -8.69 10.45
N ILE A 127 6.98 -8.81 9.67
CA ILE A 127 7.00 -8.46 8.25
C ILE A 127 5.95 -9.23 7.45
N ASN A 128 5.71 -10.50 7.79
CA ASN A 128 4.69 -11.33 7.13
C ASN A 128 3.27 -10.84 7.43
N THR A 129 2.99 -10.50 8.69
CA THR A 129 1.69 -9.95 9.12
C THR A 129 1.44 -8.60 8.46
N THR A 130 2.45 -7.73 8.44
CA THR A 130 2.39 -6.42 7.79
C THR A 130 2.16 -6.55 6.29
N ALA A 131 2.80 -7.51 5.63
CA ALA A 131 2.58 -7.78 4.20
C ALA A 131 1.15 -8.24 3.91
N ILE A 132 0.62 -9.20 4.69
CA ILE A 132 -0.78 -9.66 4.54
C ILE A 132 -1.77 -8.50 4.77
N LEU A 133 -1.53 -7.69 5.79
CA LEU A 133 -2.37 -6.52 6.10
C LEU A 133 -2.36 -5.51 4.95
N ALA A 134 -1.18 -5.12 4.47
CA ALA A 134 -1.03 -4.18 3.38
C ALA A 134 -1.71 -4.72 2.11
N SER A 135 -1.43 -5.96 1.73
CA SER A 135 -2.05 -6.60 0.55
C SER A 135 -3.57 -6.67 0.67
N GLY A 136 -4.10 -7.06 1.83
CA GLY A 136 -5.54 -7.12 2.07
C GLY A 136 -6.23 -5.76 1.95
N LEU A 137 -5.62 -4.72 2.52
CA LEU A 137 -6.13 -3.35 2.42
C LEU A 137 -6.06 -2.82 0.98
N PHE A 138 -4.97 -3.06 0.24
CA PHE A 138 -4.87 -2.66 -1.16
C PHE A 138 -5.90 -3.39 -2.04
N LEU A 139 -6.10 -4.69 -1.84
CA LEU A 139 -7.11 -5.47 -2.55
C LEU A 139 -8.53 -4.95 -2.26
N LEU A 140 -8.83 -4.59 -1.01
CA LEU A 140 -10.10 -3.98 -0.67
C LEU A 140 -10.28 -2.64 -1.38
N VAL A 141 -9.26 -1.76 -1.35
CA VAL A 141 -9.31 -0.47 -2.03
C VAL A 141 -9.54 -0.67 -3.53
N PHE A 142 -8.82 -1.60 -4.18
CA PHE A 142 -9.04 -1.92 -5.58
C PHE A 142 -10.44 -2.46 -5.85
N GLY A 143 -10.96 -3.34 -4.99
CA GLY A 143 -12.33 -3.87 -5.12
C GLY A 143 -13.38 -2.75 -5.04
N VAL A 144 -13.27 -1.87 -4.05
CA VAL A 144 -14.19 -0.74 -3.86
C VAL A 144 -14.08 0.28 -4.98
N VAL A 145 -12.87 0.65 -5.41
CA VAL A 145 -12.65 1.60 -6.51
C VAL A 145 -13.18 1.05 -7.83
N ASN A 146 -12.96 -0.24 -8.13
CA ASN A 146 -13.52 -0.86 -9.33
C ASN A 146 -15.06 -0.96 -9.26
N ALA A 147 -15.63 -1.26 -8.09
CA ALA A 147 -17.07 -1.26 -7.90
C ALA A 147 -17.67 0.14 -8.09
N ALA A 148 -17.04 1.19 -7.57
CA ALA A 148 -17.46 2.57 -7.81
C ALA A 148 -17.33 2.95 -9.30
N ALA A 149 -16.27 2.50 -9.98
CA ALA A 149 -16.10 2.70 -11.42
C ALA A 149 -17.17 1.98 -12.27
N LEU A 150 -17.78 0.89 -11.77
CA LEU A 150 -18.94 0.27 -12.41
C LEU A 150 -20.19 1.14 -12.31
N GLU A 151 -20.46 1.66 -11.11
CA GLU A 151 -21.61 2.55 -10.88
C GLU A 151 -21.49 3.83 -11.71
N LEU A 152 -20.27 4.36 -11.85
CA LEU A 152 -19.97 5.55 -12.65
C LEU A 152 -19.63 5.24 -14.11
N ALA A 153 -19.79 3.99 -14.60
CA ALA A 153 -19.35 3.61 -15.95
C ALA A 153 -20.06 4.40 -17.07
N GLU A 154 -21.34 4.74 -16.89
CA GLU A 154 -22.10 5.55 -17.86
C GLU A 154 -21.57 6.99 -17.97
N PRO A 155 -21.45 7.78 -16.88
CA PRO A 155 -20.97 9.16 -16.98
C PRO A 155 -19.51 9.29 -17.41
N ILE A 156 -18.67 8.28 -17.18
CA ILE A 156 -17.25 8.30 -17.59
C ILE A 156 -17.01 7.66 -18.96
N GLY A 157 -18.04 7.15 -19.63
CA GLY A 157 -17.93 6.49 -20.93
C GLY A 157 -17.05 5.24 -20.92
N ALA A 158 -16.88 4.58 -19.77
CA ALA A 158 -16.03 3.41 -19.62
C ALA A 158 -16.77 2.12 -19.94
N ASN A 159 -16.05 1.15 -20.50
CA ASN A 159 -16.59 -0.18 -20.73
C ASN A 159 -16.79 -0.92 -19.40
N ARG A 160 -18.05 -1.22 -19.05
CA ARG A 160 -18.46 -1.87 -17.78
C ARG A 160 -17.74 -3.18 -17.50
N TRP A 161 -17.32 -3.91 -18.54
CA TRP A 161 -16.64 -5.19 -18.37
C TRP A 161 -15.30 -5.09 -17.65
N LEU A 162 -14.56 -3.99 -17.86
CA LEU A 162 -13.21 -3.86 -17.33
C LEU A 162 -13.22 -3.62 -15.79
N PRO A 163 -14.00 -2.65 -15.25
CA PRO A 163 -14.16 -2.52 -13.80
C PRO A 163 -14.85 -3.73 -13.15
N LEU A 164 -15.71 -4.46 -13.87
CA LEU A 164 -16.38 -5.65 -13.33
C LEU A 164 -15.37 -6.75 -13.04
N LEU A 165 -14.51 -7.03 -14.01
CA LEU A 165 -13.46 -8.03 -13.89
C LEU A 165 -12.44 -7.61 -12.84
N GLY A 166 -12.11 -6.31 -12.75
CA GLY A 166 -11.26 -5.74 -11.70
C GLY A 166 -11.85 -5.94 -10.30
N ALA A 167 -13.13 -5.62 -10.09
CA ALA A 167 -13.79 -5.82 -8.81
C ALA A 167 -13.86 -7.29 -8.42
N LEU A 168 -14.31 -8.16 -9.34
CA LEU A 168 -14.42 -9.61 -9.09
C LEU A 168 -13.07 -10.24 -8.76
N SER A 169 -12.02 -9.91 -9.53
CA SER A 169 -10.67 -10.42 -9.27
C SER A 169 -10.10 -9.92 -7.93
N ALA A 170 -10.34 -8.65 -7.57
CA ALA A 170 -9.91 -8.11 -6.30
C ALA A 170 -10.60 -8.79 -5.11
N PHE A 171 -11.93 -8.98 -5.16
CA PHE A 171 -12.66 -9.68 -4.10
C PHE A 171 -12.32 -11.17 -4.03
N PHE A 172 -12.12 -11.83 -5.17
CA PHE A 172 -11.66 -13.21 -5.23
C PHE A 172 -10.27 -13.34 -4.58
N ALA A 173 -9.32 -12.47 -4.96
CA ALA A 173 -7.97 -12.46 -4.39
C ALA A 173 -7.98 -12.12 -2.89
N LEU A 174 -8.83 -11.19 -2.44
CA LEU A 174 -8.98 -10.87 -1.02
C LEU A 174 -9.49 -12.07 -0.23
N THR A 175 -10.47 -12.79 -0.78
CA THR A 175 -11.02 -14.02 -0.16
C THR A 175 -9.95 -15.12 -0.12
N ALA A 176 -9.22 -15.33 -1.21
CA ALA A 176 -8.12 -16.29 -1.25
C ALA A 176 -7.02 -15.94 -0.24
N LEU A 177 -6.66 -14.66 -0.13
CA LEU A 177 -5.67 -14.18 0.84
C LEU A 177 -6.14 -14.39 2.28
N LEU A 178 -7.42 -14.13 2.59
CA LEU A 178 -7.99 -14.39 3.91
C LEU A 178 -7.93 -15.87 4.26
N LEU A 179 -8.33 -16.75 3.34
CA LEU A 179 -8.25 -18.20 3.56
C LEU A 179 -6.81 -18.67 3.77
N PHE A 180 -5.88 -18.17 2.97
CA PHE A 180 -4.45 -18.44 3.13
C PHE A 180 -3.92 -17.97 4.48
N ALA A 181 -4.26 -16.73 4.88
CA ALA A 181 -3.85 -16.15 6.14
C ALA A 181 -4.42 -16.93 7.32
N MET A 182 -5.68 -17.35 7.27
CA MET A 182 -6.31 -18.15 8.33
C MET A 182 -5.60 -19.50 8.53
N HIS A 183 -5.11 -20.12 7.45
CA HIS A 183 -4.42 -21.41 7.54
C HIS A 183 -2.95 -21.27 7.94
N SER A 184 -2.25 -20.27 7.41
CA SER A 184 -0.79 -20.17 7.55
C SER A 184 -0.35 -19.29 8.73
N LEU A 185 -1.08 -18.20 8.99
CA LEU A 185 -0.72 -17.16 9.96
C LEU A 185 -2.00 -16.63 10.63
N PRO A 186 -2.62 -17.39 11.55
CA PRO A 186 -3.94 -17.05 12.10
C PRO A 186 -3.96 -15.67 12.78
N ASN A 187 -2.85 -15.28 13.43
CA ASN A 187 -2.72 -13.94 14.01
C ASN A 187 -2.82 -12.83 12.94
N ALA A 188 -2.21 -13.01 11.77
CA ALA A 188 -2.28 -12.04 10.69
C ALA A 188 -3.69 -11.92 10.09
N ALA A 189 -4.40 -13.04 9.99
CA ALA A 189 -5.79 -13.06 9.54
C ALA A 189 -6.71 -12.30 10.52
N LEU A 190 -6.53 -12.52 11.82
CA LEU A 190 -7.30 -11.81 12.85
C LEU A 190 -7.05 -10.31 12.80
N VAL A 191 -5.78 -9.86 12.75
CA VAL A 191 -5.48 -8.43 12.65
C VAL A 191 -6.08 -7.81 11.38
N LEU A 192 -6.08 -8.53 10.26
CA LEU A 192 -6.71 -8.05 9.02
C LEU A 192 -8.22 -7.91 9.20
N LEU A 193 -8.87 -8.93 9.75
CA LEU A 193 -10.30 -8.94 9.97
C LEU A 193 -10.73 -7.85 10.96
N ASP A 194 -9.97 -7.66 12.04
CA ASP A 194 -10.16 -6.59 13.02
C ASP A 194 -10.00 -5.22 12.38
N THR A 195 -8.99 -5.04 11.52
CA THR A 195 -8.77 -3.77 10.79
C THR A 195 -9.92 -3.48 9.82
N LEU A 196 -10.42 -4.49 9.12
CA LEU A 196 -11.57 -4.37 8.21
C LEU A 196 -12.86 -4.03 8.97
N LEU A 197 -13.09 -4.69 10.10
CA LEU A 197 -14.21 -4.39 11.00
C LEU A 197 -14.10 -2.97 11.55
N ALA A 198 -12.93 -2.57 12.03
CA ALA A 198 -12.68 -1.22 12.53
C ALA A 198 -12.95 -0.15 11.46
N ALA A 199 -12.55 -0.40 10.21
CA ALA A 199 -12.82 0.50 9.09
C ALA A 199 -14.34 0.63 8.80
N LEU A 200 -15.07 -0.48 8.81
CA LEU A 200 -16.53 -0.48 8.63
C LEU A 200 -17.25 0.19 9.81
N MET A 201 -16.81 -0.08 11.03
CA MET A 201 -17.32 0.56 12.25
C MET A 201 -17.08 2.07 12.20
N TYR A 202 -15.88 2.50 11.84
CA TYR A 202 -15.56 3.91 11.66
C TYR A 202 -16.51 4.57 10.65
N ARG A 203 -16.67 3.96 9.47
CA ARG A 203 -17.56 4.46 8.41
C ARG A 203 -19.02 4.58 8.87
N THR A 204 -19.53 3.57 9.59
CA THR A 204 -20.92 3.55 10.06
C THR A 204 -21.18 4.55 11.19
N LEU A 205 -20.30 4.61 12.19
CA LEU A 205 -20.35 5.59 13.27
C LEU A 205 -20.27 7.01 12.73
N TYR A 206 -19.36 7.24 11.78
CA TYR A 206 -19.21 8.55 11.15
C TYR A 206 -20.45 8.96 10.37
N ARG A 207 -21.05 8.05 9.59
CA ARG A 207 -22.31 8.31 8.87
C ARG A 207 -23.46 8.67 9.81
N ILE A 208 -23.53 8.04 10.99
CA ILE A 208 -24.55 8.34 12.02
C ILE A 208 -24.30 9.70 12.67
N TYR A 209 -23.04 10.08 12.88
CA TYR A 209 -22.68 11.38 13.45
C TYR A 209 -22.89 12.53 12.46
N ALA A 210 -22.57 12.29 11.17
CA ALA A 210 -22.80 13.23 10.08
C ALA A 210 -24.30 13.45 9.82
N SER A 211 -25.14 12.40 9.88
CA SER A 211 -26.60 12.54 9.70
C SER A 211 -27.26 13.35 10.82
N LYS A 212 -26.70 13.34 12.05
CA LYS A 212 -27.16 14.17 13.17
C LYS A 212 -26.78 15.65 13.05
N THR A 213 -25.76 15.99 12.26
CA THR A 213 -25.27 17.37 12.07
C THR A 213 -25.90 18.07 10.85
N SER A 214 -26.73 17.36 10.08
CA SER A 214 -27.46 17.86 8.89
C SER A 214 -28.90 18.33 9.20
N ARG A 215 -29.26 18.50 10.48
CA ARG A 215 -30.50 19.16 10.92
C ARG A 215 -30.13 20.39 11.75
#